data_AF-A0A655EQL9-F1
#
_entry.id   AF-A0A655EQL9-F1
#
_cell.length_a   1.000
_cell.length_b   1.000
_cell.length_c   1.000
_cell.angle_alpha   90.00
_cell.angle_beta   90.00
_cell.angle_gamma   90.00
#
_symmetry.space_group_name_H-M   'P 1'
#
loop_
_entity.id
_entity.type
_entity.pdbx_description
1 polymer ?
#
loop_
_entity_poly.entity_id
_entity_poly.type
_entity_poly.pdbx_seq_one_letter_code
_entity_poly.pdbx_strand_id
1 'polypeptide(L)' 'MLAHSLSQFRPELFDGKTLLVWCGENQTLAQQQQLLAWRAQGRDIHPLGV' A
#
# COMPACT_ATOMS: atom_id res chain seq x y z
N MET A 1 18.74 0.88 10.56
CA MET A 1 18.27 0.03 9.44
C MET A 1 17.35 0.89 8.60
N LEU A 2 17.74 1.23 7.37
CA LEU A 2 16.87 2.01 6.46
C LEU A 2 15.85 1.06 5.84
N ALA A 3 14.57 1.43 5.92
CA ALA A 3 13.51 0.69 5.25
C ALA A 3 13.79 0.69 3.74
N HIS A 4 14.04 -0.47 3.16
CA HIS A 4 14.23 -0.58 1.72
C HIS A 4 12.90 -0.29 1.04
N SER A 5 12.92 0.63 0.06
CA SER A 5 11.75 0.91 -0.76
C SER A 5 11.37 -0.35 -1.54
N LEU A 6 10.16 -0.86 -1.33
CA LEU A 6 9.62 -1.97 -2.10
C LEU A 6 9.21 -1.46 -3.47
N SER A 7 9.98 -1.79 -4.51
CA SER A 7 9.68 -1.41 -5.89
C SER A 7 8.39 -2.06 -6.41
N GLN A 8 8.02 -3.23 -5.86
CA GLN A 8 6.76 -3.91 -6.12
C GLN A 8 6.19 -4.42 -4.80
N PHE A 9 5.05 -3.88 -4.39
CA PHE A 9 4.29 -4.40 -3.26
C PHE A 9 3.25 -5.41 -3.76
N ARG A 10 3.23 -6.58 -3.15
CA ARG A 10 2.31 -7.69 -3.46
C ARG A 10 1.39 -7.93 -2.27
N PRO A 11 0.29 -7.18 -2.13
CA PRO A 11 -0.62 -7.39 -1.02
C PRO A 11 -1.35 -8.75 -1.09
N GLU A 12 -1.27 -9.46 -2.22
CA GLU A 12 -1.68 -10.86 -2.40
C GLU A 12 -1.06 -11.80 -1.37
N LEU A 13 0.17 -11.51 -0.93
CA LEU A 13 0.93 -12.38 -0.05
C LEU A 13 0.49 -12.31 1.41
N PHE A 14 -0.38 -11.35 1.75
CA PHE A 14 -0.80 -11.07 3.12
C PHE A 14 -2.31 -11.24 3.26
N ASP A 15 -2.82 -12.37 2.79
CA ASP A 15 -4.25 -12.61 2.73
C ASP A 15 -4.89 -12.61 4.13
N GLY A 16 -6.04 -11.95 4.24
CA GLY A 16 -6.74 -11.75 5.52
C GLY A 16 -6.00 -10.88 6.55
N LYS A 17 -4.96 -10.14 6.14
CA LYS A 17 -4.28 -9.16 7.00
C LYS A 17 -4.63 -7.74 6.59
N THR A 18 -4.77 -6.87 7.58
CA THR A 18 -4.79 -5.42 7.37
C THR A 18 -3.38 -4.93 7.12
N LEU A 19 -3.17 -4.25 5.99
CA LEU A 19 -1.87 -3.74 5.57
C LEU A 19 -1.83 -2.23 5.76
N LEU A 20 -0.87 -1.76 6.54
CA LEU A 20 -0.56 -0.34 6.69
C LEU A 20 0.61 0.00 5.77
N VAL A 21 0.37 0.86 4.78
CA VAL A 21 1.34 1.20 3.74
C VAL A 21 1.76 2.66 3.90
N TRP A 22 3.03 2.91 4.16
CA TRP A 22 3.59 4.26 4.12
C TRP A 22 4.09 4.57 2.71
N CYS A 23 3.48 5.55 2.05
CA CYS A 23 3.81 5.94 0.68
C CYS A 23 4.85 7.09 0.59
N GLY A 24 5.48 7.46 1.70
CA GLY A 24 6.33 8.64 1.80
C GLY A 24 5.52 9.92 2.08
N GLU A 25 6.18 11.08 1.97
CA GLU A 25 5.59 12.40 2.31
C GLU A 25 4.50 12.87 1.33
N ASN A 26 4.58 12.48 0.05
CA ASN A 26 3.59 12.85 -0.97
C ASN A 26 3.19 11.62 -1.79
N GLN A 27 1.91 11.25 -1.74
CA GLN A 27 1.37 10.17 -2.56
C GLN A 27 1.22 10.64 -4.01
N THR A 28 1.96 10.02 -4.91
CA THR A 28 1.76 10.22 -6.35
C THR A 28 0.38 9.71 -6.78
N LEU A 29 -0.16 10.27 -7.85
CA LEU A 29 -1.48 9.88 -8.36
C LEU A 29 -1.54 8.38 -8.74
N ALA A 30 -0.44 7.84 -9.25
CA ALA A 30 -0.29 6.41 -9.54
C ALA A 30 -0.37 5.54 -8.26
N GLN A 31 0.25 5.97 -7.15
CA GLN A 31 0.17 5.24 -5.88
C GLN A 31 -1.25 5.26 -5.30
N GLN A 32 -1.96 6.40 -5.39
CA GLN A 32 -3.35 6.50 -4.96
C GLN A 32 -4.26 5.55 -5.76
N GLN A 33 -4.12 5.55 -7.09
CA GLN A 33 -4.86 4.64 -7.96
C GLN A 33 -4.56 3.17 -7.64
N GLN A 34 -3.30 2.83 -7.33
CA GLN A 34 -2.92 1.48 -6.97
C GLN A 34 -3.51 1.04 -5.62
N LEU A 35 -3.51 1.91 -4.61
CA LEU A 35 -4.18 1.65 -3.32
C LEU A 35 -5.68 1.41 -3.49
N LEU A 36 -6.34 2.21 -4.34
CA LEU A 36 -7.75 2.04 -4.66
C LEU A 36 -8.01 0.72 -5.40
N ALA A 37 -7.18 0.36 -6.37
CA ALA A 37 -7.30 -0.90 -7.10
C ALA A 37 -7.17 -2.11 -6.14
N TRP A 38 -6.24 -2.06 -5.19
CA TRP A 38 -6.11 -3.11 -4.18
C TRP A 38 -7.31 -3.18 -3.24
N ARG A 39 -7.85 -2.04 -2.79
CA ARG A 39 -9.09 -2.02 -1.99
C ARG A 39 -10.29 -2.60 -2.76
N ALA A 40 -10.41 -2.29 -4.04
CA ALA A 40 -11.46 -2.83 -4.90
C ALA A 40 -11.35 -4.36 -5.06
N GLN A 41 -10.17 -4.94 -4.89
CA GLN A 41 -9.94 -6.40 -4.85
C GLN A 41 -10.28 -7.02 -3.48
N GLY A 42 -10.86 -6.27 -2.55
CA GLY A 42 -11.21 -6.74 -1.20
C GLY A 42 -10.03 -6.73 -0.22
N ARG A 43 -8.92 -6.06 -0.56
CA ARG A 43 -7.75 -5.99 0.32
C ARG A 43 -7.91 -4.86 1.33
N ASP A 44 -7.71 -5.20 2.60
CA ASP A 44 -7.79 -4.25 3.69
C ASP A 44 -6.48 -3.45 3.83
N ILE A 45 -6.28 -2.48 2.93
CA ILE A 45 -5.06 -1.67 2.86
C ILE A 45 -5.34 -0.22 3.23
N HIS A 46 -4.52 0.34 4.10
CA HIS A 46 -4.64 1.73 4.55
C HIS A 46 -3.32 2.49 4.44
N PRO A 47 -3.34 3.73 3.92
CA PRO A 47 -2.16 4.59 3.97
C PRO A 47 -1.85 4.97 5.42
N LEU A 48 -0.57 4.94 5.79
CA LEU A 48 -0.09 5.32 7.11
C LEU A 48 0.35 6.80 7.08
N GLY A 49 -0.20 7.63 7.98
CA GLY A 49 0.18 9.04 8.13
C GLY A 49 -0.65 10.05 7.33
N VAL A 50 -1.93 9.75 7.07
CA VAL A 50 -2.95 10.74 6.69
C VAL A 50 -3.82 11.13 7.87
#